data_AF-K1QIW9-F1
#
_entry.id   AF-K1QIW9-F1
#
_cell.length_a   1.000
_cell.length_b   1.000
_cell.length_c   1.000
_cell.angle_alpha   90.00
_cell.angle_beta   90.00
_cell.angle_gamma   90.00
#
_symmetry.space_group_name_H-M   'P 1'
#
loop_
_entity.id
_entity.type
_entity.pdbx_description
1 polymer ?
#
loop_
_entity_poly.entity_id
_entity_poly.type
_entity_poly.pdbx_seq_one_letter_code
_entity_poly.pdbx_strand_id
1 'polypeptide(L)'
;MPKSNRLKMGRHLFRILLVINIFVFFTEALNYSYRFNVYPVDECPNNRTEFETAAKRRNCTRNTRYLCAPDKYLTSLIEFCTDQNRSLYEKDNCIKLDGAGYLNHYKCADKFISGCPTMPYTDENIYDSK
;
A
#
# COMPACT_ATOMS: atom_id res chain seq x y z
N MET A 1 50.26 27.29 35.62
CA MET A 1 49.73 27.93 34.39
C MET A 1 50.26 27.12 33.20
N PRO A 2 49.43 26.70 32.23
CA PRO A 2 48.69 27.61 31.35
C PRO A 2 47.18 27.31 31.23
N LYS A 3 46.43 28.36 30.90
CA LYS A 3 45.02 28.32 30.47
C LYS A 3 44.98 27.90 28.99
N SER A 4 44.22 26.86 28.66
CA SER A 4 43.79 26.62 27.27
C SER A 4 42.31 26.94 27.14
N ASN A 5 42.03 27.93 26.31
CA ASN A 5 40.70 28.46 26.03
C ASN A 5 40.11 27.77 24.79
N ARG A 6 38.82 27.42 24.93
CA ARG A 6 37.80 27.23 23.89
C ARG A 6 38.01 26.13 22.85
N LEU A 7 37.05 25.20 22.82
CA LEU A 7 36.36 24.86 21.57
C LEU A 7 34.88 24.53 21.87
N LYS A 8 34.02 25.56 21.92
CA LYS A 8 32.56 25.42 21.93
C LYS A 8 32.08 25.30 20.48
N MET A 9 32.41 24.21 19.80
CA MET A 9 32.10 24.00 18.38
C MET A 9 31.60 22.57 18.11
N GLY A 10 30.75 22.03 18.98
CA GLY A 10 30.29 20.63 18.90
C GLY A 10 28.78 20.41 18.93
N ARG A 11 27.95 21.44 19.15
CA ARG A 11 26.48 21.27 19.30
C ARG A 11 25.66 21.52 18.03
N HIS A 12 26.20 22.26 17.05
CA HIS A 12 25.49 22.55 15.80
C HIS A 12 25.70 21.48 14.73
N LEU A 13 26.92 20.95 14.61
CA LEU A 13 27.25 19.87 13.65
C LEU A 13 26.47 18.57 13.93
N PHE A 14 26.27 18.23 15.22
CA PHE A 14 25.51 17.04 15.61
C PHE A 14 24.00 17.19 15.35
N ARG A 15 23.46 18.42 15.44
CA ARG A 15 22.06 18.70 15.07
C ARG A 15 21.84 18.63 13.55
N ILE A 16 22.80 19.10 12.76
CA ILE A 16 22.73 19.07 11.28
C ILE A 16 22.78 17.63 10.75
N LEU A 17 23.60 16.75 11.34
CA LEU A 17 23.65 15.33 10.96
C LEU A 17 22.34 14.58 11.25
N LEU A 18 21.60 14.95 12.30
CA LEU A 18 20.32 14.34 12.63
C LEU A 18 19.20 14.72 11.65
N VAL A 19 19.14 15.98 11.18
CA VAL A 19 18.11 16.38 10.19
C VAL A 19 18.37 15.82 8.79
N ILE A 20 19.63 15.61 8.40
CA ILE A 20 19.95 15.03 7.09
C ILE A 20 19.46 13.57 7.02
N ASN A 21 19.58 12.80 8.09
CA ASN A 21 19.08 11.41 8.11
C ASN A 21 17.54 11.35 7.97
N ILE A 22 16.80 12.26 8.63
CA ILE A 22 15.33 12.29 8.54
C ILE A 22 14.86 12.59 7.10
N PHE A 23 15.57 13.46 6.38
CA PHE A 23 15.21 13.83 5.01
C PHE A 23 15.43 12.71 3.99
N VAL A 24 16.44 11.85 4.21
CA VAL A 24 16.76 10.72 3.32
C VAL A 24 15.76 9.57 3.49
N PHE A 25 15.26 9.30 4.70
CA PHE A 25 14.21 8.28 4.90
C PHE A 25 12.87 8.66 4.24
N PHE A 26 12.55 9.95 4.14
CA PHE A 26 11.27 10.39 3.55
C PHE A 26 11.24 10.25 2.02
N THR A 27 12.41 10.25 1.37
CA THR A 27 12.50 10.15 -0.10
C THR A 27 12.24 8.74 -0.66
N GLU A 28 12.52 7.67 0.10
CA GLU A 28 12.31 6.29 -0.37
C GLU A 28 10.82 5.89 -0.41
N ALA A 29 9.98 6.52 0.41
CA ALA A 29 8.55 6.23 0.48
C ALA A 29 7.77 6.73 -0.75
N LEU A 30 8.30 7.72 -1.50
CA LEU A 30 7.55 8.44 -2.53
C LEU A 30 7.85 8.01 -3.97
N ASN A 31 8.73 7.03 -4.19
CA ASN A 31 9.18 6.67 -5.54
C ASN A 31 8.86 5.22 -5.93
N TYR A 32 7.81 4.64 -5.36
CA TYR A 32 7.23 3.45 -5.95
C TYR A 32 6.32 3.88 -7.11
N SER A 33 6.77 3.62 -8.34
CA SER A 33 5.95 3.81 -9.54
C SER A 33 5.25 2.50 -9.87
N TYR A 34 3.94 2.41 -9.61
CA TYR A 34 3.11 1.35 -10.19
C TYR A 34 3.06 1.56 -11.70
N ARG A 35 3.06 0.47 -12.47
CA ARG A 35 2.93 0.52 -13.94
C ARG A 35 1.55 0.96 -14.42
N PHE A 36 0.62 1.20 -13.51
CA PHE A 36 -0.73 1.70 -13.74
C PHE A 36 -1.10 2.72 -12.66
N ASN A 37 -2.12 3.53 -12.95
CA ASN A 37 -2.62 4.49 -11.98
C ASN A 37 -3.25 3.77 -10.78
N VAL A 38 -2.85 4.19 -9.59
CA VAL A 38 -3.45 3.79 -8.32
C VAL A 38 -4.04 5.03 -7.66
N TYR A 39 -5.10 4.84 -6.90
CA TYR A 39 -5.77 5.93 -6.23
C TYR A 39 -6.06 5.55 -4.77
N PRO A 40 -5.69 6.38 -3.78
CA PRO A 40 -6.01 6.10 -2.39
C PRO A 40 -7.52 6.17 -2.16
N VAL A 41 -7.99 5.32 -1.24
CA VAL A 41 -9.36 5.29 -0.74
C VAL A 41 -9.35 5.01 0.76
N ASP A 42 -10.36 5.49 1.48
CA ASP A 42 -10.50 5.19 2.90
C ASP A 42 -11.07 3.79 3.15
N GLU A 43 -11.93 3.34 2.24
CA GLU A 43 -12.56 2.03 2.28
C GLU A 43 -12.67 1.40 0.89
N CYS A 44 -12.55 0.08 0.84
CA CYS A 44 -12.84 -0.69 -0.37
C CYS A 44 -14.34 -0.98 -0.45
N PRO A 45 -14.91 -1.10 -1.67
CA PRO A 45 -16.31 -1.48 -1.86
C PRO A 45 -16.74 -2.68 -1.00
N ASN A 46 -17.93 -2.60 -0.43
CA ASN A 46 -18.49 -3.60 0.49
C ASN A 46 -19.59 -4.45 -0.14
N ASN A 47 -20.05 -4.10 -1.35
CA ASN A 47 -21.05 -4.87 -2.08
C ASN A 47 -20.82 -4.73 -3.59
N ARG A 48 -21.56 -5.55 -4.35
CA ARG A 48 -21.49 -5.58 -5.82
C ARG A 48 -21.75 -4.22 -6.47
N THR A 49 -22.75 -3.48 -6.00
CA THR A 49 -23.12 -2.20 -6.59
C THR A 49 -22.04 -1.14 -6.42
N GLU A 50 -21.43 -1.06 -5.23
CA GLU A 50 -20.27 -0.20 -4.98
C GLU A 50 -19.07 -0.62 -5.83
N PHE A 51 -18.83 -1.93 -5.95
CA PHE A 51 -17.73 -2.47 -6.73
C PHE A 51 -17.85 -2.10 -8.21
N GLU A 52 -19.03 -2.33 -8.81
CA GLU A 52 -19.31 -1.97 -10.21
C GLU A 52 -19.25 -0.45 -10.43
N THR A 53 -19.73 0.34 -9.46
CA THR A 53 -19.66 1.81 -9.51
C THR A 53 -18.22 2.31 -9.46
N ALA A 54 -17.39 1.75 -8.57
CA ALA A 54 -15.98 2.10 -8.47
C ALA A 54 -15.20 1.69 -9.73
N ALA A 55 -15.46 0.49 -10.26
CA ALA A 55 -14.87 0.02 -11.51
C ALA A 55 -15.18 0.95 -12.69
N LYS A 56 -16.45 1.39 -12.79
CA LYS A 56 -16.89 2.36 -13.81
C LYS A 56 -16.26 3.72 -13.60
N ARG A 57 -16.23 4.24 -12.37
CA ARG A 57 -15.59 5.52 -12.03
C ARG A 57 -14.09 5.54 -12.37
N ARG A 58 -13.41 4.39 -12.25
CA ARG A 58 -12.00 4.23 -12.63
C ARG A 58 -11.77 3.90 -14.10
N ASN A 59 -12.84 3.81 -14.91
CA ASN A 59 -12.77 3.47 -16.33
C ASN A 59 -12.00 2.17 -16.59
N CYS A 60 -12.15 1.16 -15.73
CA CYS A 60 -11.59 -0.16 -16.00
C CYS A 60 -12.28 -0.75 -17.23
N THR A 61 -11.47 -1.30 -18.16
CA THR A 61 -11.94 -1.73 -19.48
C THR A 61 -12.22 -3.23 -19.51
N ARG A 62 -12.62 -3.80 -20.64
CA ARG A 62 -12.74 -5.27 -20.76
C ARG A 62 -11.41 -6.00 -20.56
N ASN A 63 -10.28 -5.32 -20.77
CA ASN A 63 -8.93 -5.90 -20.64
C ASN A 63 -8.31 -5.66 -19.26
N THR A 64 -8.93 -4.85 -18.41
CA THR A 64 -8.42 -4.52 -17.08
C THR A 64 -9.55 -4.62 -16.06
N ARG A 65 -9.32 -5.29 -14.94
CA ARG A 65 -10.35 -5.38 -13.88
C ARG A 65 -10.04 -4.43 -12.75
N TYR A 66 -11.10 -3.98 -12.10
CA TYR A 66 -10.99 -3.20 -10.87
C TYR A 66 -10.56 -4.09 -9.71
N LEU A 67 -9.65 -3.59 -8.89
CA LEU A 67 -9.35 -4.13 -7.56
C LEU A 67 -9.21 -2.98 -6.57
N CYS A 68 -9.46 -3.31 -5.31
CA CYS A 68 -9.13 -2.48 -4.16
C CYS A 68 -8.40 -3.35 -3.14
N ALA A 69 -7.20 -2.93 -2.74
CA ALA A 69 -6.32 -3.71 -1.88
C ALA A 69 -5.39 -2.79 -1.08
N PRO A 70 -4.76 -3.30 -0.01
CA PRO A 70 -3.66 -2.62 0.63
C PRO A 70 -2.51 -2.33 -0.36
N ASP A 71 -1.86 -1.19 -0.15
CA ASP A 71 -0.62 -0.86 -0.82
C ASP A 71 0.53 -1.79 -0.38
N LYS A 72 1.69 -1.64 -1.03
CA LYS A 72 2.87 -2.47 -0.75
C LYS A 72 3.28 -2.49 0.72
N TYR A 73 3.12 -1.37 1.41
CA TYR A 73 3.55 -1.16 2.79
C TYR A 73 2.44 -1.40 3.82
N LEU A 74 1.22 -1.74 3.38
CA LEU A 74 0.05 -1.94 4.23
C LEU A 74 -0.33 -0.69 5.04
N THR A 75 -0.03 0.48 4.51
CA THR A 75 -0.28 1.78 5.15
C THR A 75 -1.54 2.46 4.64
N SER A 76 -2.01 2.08 3.45
CA SER A 76 -3.20 2.66 2.83
C SER A 76 -3.94 1.64 1.98
N LEU A 77 -5.24 1.86 1.79
CA LEU A 77 -6.01 1.17 0.77
C LEU A 77 -5.92 1.97 -0.54
N ILE A 78 -5.75 1.24 -1.63
CA ILE A 78 -5.69 1.80 -2.97
C ILE A 78 -6.60 1.02 -3.91
N GLU A 79 -7.19 1.73 -4.85
CA GLU A 79 -7.97 1.16 -5.93
C GLU A 79 -7.31 1.43 -7.28
N PHE A 80 -7.44 0.46 -8.19
CA PHE A 80 -6.72 0.46 -9.46
C PHE A 80 -7.36 -0.49 -10.48
N CYS A 81 -7.02 -0.30 -11.75
CA CYS A 81 -7.35 -1.25 -12.81
C CYS A 81 -6.10 -2.08 -13.13
N THR A 82 -6.23 -3.41 -13.14
CA THR A 82 -5.12 -4.33 -13.39
C THR A 82 -5.43 -5.36 -14.47
N ASP A 83 -4.43 -5.68 -15.26
CA ASP A 83 -4.37 -6.75 -16.27
C ASP A 83 -3.66 -8.02 -15.73
N GLN A 84 -3.28 -8.06 -14.44
CA GLN A 84 -2.67 -9.25 -13.82
C GLN A 84 -3.60 -10.47 -13.94
N ASN A 85 -3.11 -11.70 -13.82
CA ASN A 85 -4.02 -12.84 -13.77
C ASN A 85 -4.89 -12.81 -12.51
N ARG A 86 -6.09 -13.41 -12.59
CA ARG A 86 -6.99 -13.51 -11.45
C ARG A 86 -6.32 -14.28 -10.32
N SER A 87 -6.47 -13.78 -9.10
CA SER A 87 -5.94 -14.45 -7.90
C SER A 87 -7.03 -15.28 -7.23
N LEU A 88 -6.65 -16.43 -6.66
CA LEU A 88 -7.48 -17.18 -5.74
C LEU A 88 -7.10 -16.75 -4.33
N TYR A 89 -8.03 -16.15 -3.61
CA TYR A 89 -7.82 -15.68 -2.24
C TYR A 89 -8.08 -16.86 -1.34
N GLU A 90 -7.02 -17.43 -0.79
CA GLU A 90 -7.14 -18.50 0.18
C GLU A 90 -7.58 -17.95 1.53
N LYS A 91 -8.11 -18.84 2.38
CA LYS A 91 -8.40 -18.51 3.77
C LYS A 91 -7.16 -17.87 4.43
N ASP A 92 -7.40 -16.86 5.26
CA ASP A 92 -6.43 -16.10 6.03
C ASP A 92 -5.40 -15.30 5.20
N ASN A 93 -5.59 -15.24 3.87
CA ASN A 93 -4.69 -14.58 2.93
C ASN A 93 -5.45 -13.58 2.04
N CYS A 94 -5.10 -12.30 2.14
CA CYS A 94 -5.54 -11.28 1.19
C CYS A 94 -4.49 -11.08 0.10
N ILE A 95 -4.80 -10.25 -0.90
CA ILE A 95 -3.78 -9.72 -1.80
C ILE A 95 -3.32 -8.34 -1.34
N LYS A 96 -2.10 -8.00 -1.67
CA LYS A 96 -1.61 -6.61 -1.69
C LYS A 96 -0.88 -6.35 -3.00
N LEU A 97 -0.72 -5.08 -3.34
CA LEU A 97 0.16 -4.72 -4.44
C LEU A 97 1.64 -4.81 -4.04
N ASP A 98 2.50 -5.18 -4.99
CA ASP A 98 3.93 -5.30 -4.79
C ASP A 98 4.73 -5.04 -6.08
N GLY A 99 6.04 -4.81 -5.95
CA GLY A 99 7.00 -4.75 -7.08
C GLY A 99 6.85 -3.56 -8.04
N ALA A 100 6.14 -3.72 -9.14
CA ALA A 100 5.74 -2.60 -10.02
C ALA A 100 4.24 -2.66 -10.35
N GLY A 101 3.46 -3.43 -9.58
CA GLY A 101 2.05 -3.75 -9.90
C GLY A 101 1.76 -5.25 -9.99
N TYR A 102 2.47 -6.07 -9.22
CA TYR A 102 2.17 -7.49 -9.04
C TYR A 102 1.22 -7.68 -7.85
N LEU A 103 0.38 -8.70 -7.91
CA LEU A 103 -0.48 -9.08 -6.79
C LEU A 103 0.24 -10.16 -6.00
N ASN A 104 0.43 -9.93 -4.71
CA ASN A 104 1.10 -10.86 -3.82
C ASN A 104 0.17 -11.26 -2.68
N HIS A 105 0.20 -12.54 -2.29
CA HIS A 105 -0.56 -13.02 -1.15
C HIS A 105 0.07 -12.55 0.15
N TYR A 106 -0.78 -12.11 1.08
CA TYR A 106 -0.37 -11.63 2.38
C TYR A 106 -1.23 -12.26 3.47
N LYS A 107 -0.58 -12.94 4.41
CA LYS A 107 -1.23 -13.54 5.58
C LYS A 107 -1.75 -12.44 6.50
N CYS A 108 -3.05 -12.20 6.45
CA CYS A 108 -3.69 -11.03 7.07
C CYS A 108 -4.40 -11.34 8.39
N ALA A 109 -4.68 -12.61 8.71
CA ALA A 109 -5.58 -12.97 9.81
C ALA A 109 -5.14 -12.41 11.18
N ASP A 110 -3.83 -12.38 11.42
CA ASP A 110 -3.25 -11.85 12.67
C ASP A 110 -2.83 -10.37 12.57
N LYS A 111 -3.15 -9.71 11.47
CA LYS A 111 -2.62 -8.39 11.10
C LYS A 111 -3.71 -7.35 10.91
N PHE A 112 -4.86 -7.75 10.38
CA PHE A 112 -5.99 -6.87 10.16
C PHE A 112 -7.14 -7.22 11.11
N ILE A 113 -7.83 -6.19 11.58
CA ILE A 113 -9.01 -6.34 12.46
C ILE A 113 -10.22 -6.81 11.62
N SER A 114 -10.25 -6.49 10.34
CA SER A 114 -11.32 -6.84 9.40
C SER A 114 -10.82 -6.96 7.96
N GLY A 115 -11.63 -7.54 7.08
CA GLY A 115 -11.35 -7.66 5.65
C GLY A 115 -10.36 -8.77 5.26
N CYS A 116 -9.92 -9.59 6.22
CA CYS A 116 -9.14 -10.78 5.93
C CYS A 116 -10.09 -11.96 5.58
N PRO A 117 -9.87 -12.68 4.46
CA PRO A 117 -10.75 -13.75 4.02
C PRO A 117 -10.86 -14.90 5.02
N THR A 118 -12.08 -15.30 5.38
CA THR A 118 -12.32 -16.50 6.23
C THR A 118 -12.61 -17.75 5.41
N MET A 119 -13.00 -17.58 4.15
CA MET A 119 -13.24 -18.63 3.16
C MET A 119 -12.62 -18.26 1.82
N PRO A 120 -12.27 -19.25 0.97
CA PRO A 120 -11.71 -18.95 -0.34
C PRO A 120 -12.69 -18.27 -1.29
N TYR A 121 -12.19 -17.31 -2.08
CA TYR A 121 -12.96 -16.65 -3.14
C TYR A 121 -12.05 -16.20 -4.29
N THR A 122 -12.65 -15.74 -5.38
CA THR A 122 -11.95 -15.19 -6.55
C THR A 122 -12.25 -13.70 -6.71
N ASP A 123 -11.45 -13.02 -7.54
CA ASP A 123 -11.68 -11.60 -7.88
C ASP A 123 -13.14 -11.28 -8.32
N GLU A 124 -13.87 -12.24 -8.89
CA GLU A 124 -15.24 -12.06 -9.39
C GLU A 124 -16.29 -11.97 -8.28
N ASN A 125 -15.99 -12.56 -7.13
CA ASN A 125 -16.88 -12.66 -5.96
C ASN A 125 -16.25 -11.98 -4.73
N ILE A 126 -15.27 -11.08 -4.93
CA ILE A 126 -14.55 -10.41 -3.85
C ILE A 126 -15.47 -9.64 -2.90
N TYR A 127 -16.60 -9.13 -3.41
CA TYR A 127 -17.62 -8.45 -2.62
C TYR A 127 -18.55 -9.39 -1.85
N ASP A 128 -18.55 -10.70 -2.14
CA ASP A 128 -19.36 -11.70 -1.42
C ASP A 128 -18.62 -12.31 -0.21
N SER A 129 -17.35 -11.97 -0.04
CA SER A 129 -16.41 -12.65 0.86
C SER A 129 -16.06 -11.87 2.14
N LYS A 130 -16.71 -10.71 2.33
CA LYS A 130 -16.46 -9.79 3.44
C LYS A 130 -17.52 -9.87 4.53
#